data_AF-A0A8H3CRP0-F1
#
_entry.id   AF-A0A8H3CRP0-F1
#
_cell.length_a   1.000
_cell.length_b   1.000
_cell.length_c   1.000
_cell.angle_alpha   90.00
_cell.angle_beta   90.00
_cell.angle_gamma   90.00
#
_symmetry.space_group_name_H-M   'P 1'
#
loop_
_entity.id
_entity.type
_entity.pdbx_description
1 polymer ?
#
loop_
_entity_poly.entity_id
_entity_poly.type
_entity_poly.pdbx_seq_one_letter_code
_entity_poly.pdbx_strand_id
1 'polypeptide(L)'
;MTGTDPDPDRVARACIDEYTRHPKFTPAVRSNGLRQFTVLAGVVLYDRASERLECVSLGTGAKCLPSAKLPKSGEALHDSHAEVLARRAAVRWVYGQLANESEWVVDQKLREGVEVWMYVSTLPCGDASTSALAINQPAEMAALKAISPMPRPEKGTTARGRDNYNALGWLRTKPARADAPPTISHSCSDKIALWSLVGFEGALLYQLMGPLFFSGLVIGDVLGQFSDTDVDRVRGDCRRALVERLRPLPDGVQVPYELQIGFTSVPFPHARSQIPESNVASDPE
;
A
#
# COMPACT_ATOMS: atom_id res chain seq x y z
N MET A 1 -26.05 -15.91 -2.54
CA MET A 1 -25.21 -16.54 -3.58
C MET A 1 -23.76 -16.42 -3.14
N THR A 2 -23.12 -17.53 -2.81
CA THR A 2 -21.75 -17.60 -2.27
C THR A 2 -20.74 -17.67 -3.41
N GLY A 3 -20.44 -16.53 -4.05
CA GLY A 3 -19.28 -16.45 -4.92
C GLY A 3 -18.01 -16.51 -4.07
N THR A 4 -16.99 -17.23 -4.52
CA THR A 4 -15.66 -17.20 -3.87
C THR A 4 -14.98 -15.85 -4.12
N ASP A 5 -14.20 -15.39 -3.15
CA ASP A 5 -13.33 -14.22 -3.31
C ASP A 5 -12.35 -14.45 -4.48
N PRO A 6 -11.89 -13.38 -5.17
CA PRO A 6 -10.98 -13.53 -6.29
C PRO A 6 -9.64 -14.09 -5.82
N ASP A 7 -9.07 -15.00 -6.61
CA ASP A 7 -7.69 -15.46 -6.45
C ASP A 7 -6.72 -14.25 -6.45
N PRO A 8 -5.86 -14.10 -5.41
CA PRO A 8 -4.86 -13.03 -5.35
C PRO A 8 -4.02 -12.88 -6.63
N ASP A 9 -3.69 -13.98 -7.30
CA ASP A 9 -2.90 -13.93 -8.53
C ASP A 9 -3.68 -13.31 -9.70
N ARG A 10 -5.00 -13.47 -9.75
CA ARG A 10 -5.84 -12.81 -10.76
C ARG A 10 -5.91 -11.31 -10.52
N VAL A 11 -6.03 -10.87 -9.26
CA VAL A 11 -6.02 -9.44 -8.90
C VAL A 11 -4.67 -8.80 -9.27
N ALA A 12 -3.56 -9.48 -8.94
CA ALA A 12 -2.23 -9.01 -9.29
C ALA A 12 -2.03 -8.90 -10.80
N ARG A 13 -2.41 -9.93 -11.58
CA ARG A 13 -2.34 -9.90 -13.06
C ARG A 13 -3.16 -8.75 -13.64
N ALA A 14 -4.38 -8.51 -13.16
CA ALA A 14 -5.20 -7.40 -13.66
C ALA A 14 -4.48 -6.04 -13.57
N CYS A 15 -3.75 -5.79 -12.47
CA CYS A 15 -2.94 -4.58 -12.31
C CYS A 15 -1.65 -4.59 -13.15
N ILE A 16 -0.93 -5.71 -13.17
CA ILE A 16 0.36 -5.81 -13.89
C ILE A 16 0.13 -5.74 -15.40
N ASP A 17 -0.88 -6.42 -15.92
CA ASP A 17 -1.24 -6.40 -17.34
C ASP A 17 -1.64 -4.99 -17.76
N GLU A 18 -2.44 -4.28 -16.98
CA GLU A 18 -2.78 -2.88 -17.27
C GLU A 18 -1.52 -2.00 -17.25
N TYR A 19 -0.66 -2.15 -16.24
CA TYR A 19 0.60 -1.40 -16.16
C TYR A 19 1.49 -1.62 -17.39
N THR A 20 1.63 -2.87 -17.85
CA THR A 20 2.51 -3.21 -18.99
C THR A 20 2.00 -2.68 -20.34
N ARG A 21 0.70 -2.35 -20.46
CA ARG A 21 0.15 -1.65 -21.63
C ARG A 21 0.67 -0.21 -21.77
N HIS A 22 1.27 0.36 -20.71
CA HIS A 22 1.81 1.72 -20.72
C HIS A 22 3.34 1.73 -20.55
N PRO A 23 4.12 1.23 -21.53
CA PRO A 23 5.57 1.07 -21.41
C PRO A 23 6.33 2.39 -21.18
N LYS A 24 5.73 3.54 -21.51
CA LYS A 24 6.29 4.87 -21.27
C LYS A 24 6.46 5.22 -19.78
N PHE A 25 5.83 4.48 -18.88
CA PHE A 25 5.89 4.70 -17.43
C PHE A 25 6.76 3.67 -16.70
N THR A 26 7.51 2.84 -17.42
CA THR A 26 8.44 1.90 -16.80
C THR A 26 9.71 2.61 -16.33
N PRO A 27 10.36 2.13 -15.25
CA PRO A 27 11.64 2.68 -14.81
C PRO A 27 12.71 2.61 -15.91
N ALA A 28 13.41 3.71 -16.12
CA ALA A 28 14.47 3.78 -17.11
C ALA A 28 15.77 3.15 -16.60
N VAL A 29 16.65 2.74 -17.53
CA VAL A 29 18.04 2.44 -17.21
C VAL A 29 18.80 3.76 -17.07
N ARG A 30 19.54 3.93 -15.99
CA ARG A 30 20.36 5.13 -15.77
C ARG A 30 21.51 5.21 -16.76
N SER A 31 22.09 6.40 -16.92
CA SER A 31 23.26 6.63 -17.79
C SER A 31 24.47 5.76 -17.44
N ASN A 32 24.56 5.28 -16.19
CA ASN A 32 25.61 4.36 -15.73
C ASN A 32 25.24 2.86 -15.86
N GLY A 33 24.19 2.52 -16.62
CA GLY A 33 23.77 1.13 -16.88
C GLY A 33 22.94 0.48 -15.77
N LEU A 34 22.76 1.15 -14.62
CA LEU A 34 21.98 0.60 -13.51
C LEU A 34 20.48 0.64 -13.81
N ARG A 35 19.81 -0.50 -13.55
CA ARG A 35 18.35 -0.60 -13.68
C ARG A 35 17.68 0.05 -12.48
N GLN A 36 16.63 0.83 -12.74
CA GLN A 36 15.78 1.37 -11.69
C GLN A 36 14.64 0.39 -11.38
N PHE A 37 14.19 0.38 -10.13
CA PHE A 37 12.97 -0.31 -9.72
C PHE A 37 11.92 0.71 -9.29
N THR A 38 10.67 0.25 -9.20
CA THR A 38 9.59 1.00 -8.58
C THR A 38 8.72 0.07 -7.75
N VAL A 39 7.82 0.65 -6.96
CA VAL A 39 6.65 -0.03 -6.43
C VAL A 39 5.49 0.23 -7.37
N LEU A 40 4.64 -0.77 -7.59
CA LEU A 40 3.36 -0.66 -8.28
C LEU A 40 2.23 -0.89 -7.28
N ALA A 41 1.17 -0.10 -7.38
CA ALA A 41 -0.09 -0.41 -6.75
C ALA A 41 -1.22 -0.13 -7.73
N GLY A 42 -2.36 -0.79 -7.53
CA GLY A 42 -3.55 -0.56 -8.32
C GLY A 42 -4.82 -0.91 -7.58
N VAL A 43 -5.94 -0.33 -8.03
CA VAL A 43 -7.27 -0.66 -7.54
C VAL A 43 -8.01 -1.42 -8.63
N VAL A 44 -8.57 -2.57 -8.26
CA VAL A 44 -9.24 -3.52 -9.14
C VAL A 44 -10.66 -3.71 -8.66
N LEU A 45 -11.62 -3.62 -9.58
CA LEU A 45 -13.00 -4.02 -9.34
C LEU A 45 -13.17 -5.50 -9.65
N TYR A 46 -13.88 -6.20 -8.78
CA TYR A 46 -14.27 -7.59 -9.00
C TYR A 46 -15.80 -7.69 -9.02
N ASP A 47 -16.37 -8.11 -10.15
CA ASP A 47 -17.79 -8.40 -10.27
C ASP A 47 -18.05 -9.86 -9.92
N ARG A 48 -18.71 -10.12 -8.79
CA ARG A 48 -19.02 -11.48 -8.33
C ARG A 48 -19.94 -12.26 -9.28
N ALA A 49 -20.77 -11.58 -10.07
CA ALA A 49 -21.72 -12.25 -10.96
C ALA A 49 -21.05 -12.76 -12.24
N SER A 50 -20.12 -11.98 -12.80
CA SER A 50 -19.41 -12.31 -14.04
C SER A 50 -17.99 -12.85 -13.81
N GLU A 51 -17.51 -12.82 -12.56
CA GLU A 51 -16.12 -13.05 -12.16
C GLU A 51 -15.11 -12.15 -12.91
N ARG A 52 -15.57 -11.02 -13.47
CA ARG A 52 -14.72 -10.06 -14.21
C ARG A 52 -13.89 -9.24 -13.23
N LEU A 53 -12.62 -9.05 -13.58
CA LEU A 53 -11.70 -8.13 -12.90
C LEU A 53 -11.37 -6.96 -13.82
N GLU A 54 -11.43 -5.74 -13.30
CA GLU A 54 -11.07 -4.52 -14.04
C GLU A 54 -10.15 -3.63 -13.20
N CYS A 55 -8.95 -3.35 -13.69
CA CYS A 55 -8.05 -2.39 -13.06
C CYS A 55 -8.50 -0.97 -13.41
N VAL A 56 -8.98 -0.22 -12.42
CA VAL A 56 -9.53 1.14 -12.62
C VAL A 56 -8.52 2.24 -12.30
N SER A 57 -7.43 1.91 -11.62
CA SER A 57 -6.37 2.86 -11.33
C SER A 57 -5.04 2.19 -11.03
N LEU A 58 -3.96 2.90 -11.34
CA LEU A 58 -2.58 2.51 -11.05
C LEU A 58 -1.84 3.66 -10.39
N GLY A 59 -0.81 3.31 -9.63
CA GLY A 59 0.16 4.25 -9.08
C GLY A 59 1.53 3.61 -8.97
N THR A 60 2.59 4.37 -9.27
CA THR A 60 3.97 3.96 -9.05
C THR A 60 4.72 5.00 -8.25
N GLY A 61 5.59 4.55 -7.34
CA GLY A 61 6.46 5.43 -6.57
C GLY A 61 6.67 5.03 -5.13
N ALA A 62 7.66 5.66 -4.49
CA ALA A 62 8.10 5.37 -3.13
C ALA A 62 8.67 6.61 -2.42
N LYS A 63 8.26 7.82 -2.82
CA LYS A 63 8.79 9.08 -2.30
C LYS A 63 7.68 9.99 -1.76
N CYS A 64 8.05 10.83 -0.81
CA CYS A 64 7.19 11.87 -0.23
C CYS A 64 7.87 13.24 -0.32
N LEU A 65 7.06 14.29 -0.33
CA LEU A 65 7.54 15.65 -0.32
C LEU A 65 7.97 16.03 1.12
N PRO A 66 9.19 16.58 1.32
CA PRO A 66 9.61 17.08 2.63
C PRO A 66 8.67 18.15 3.18
N SER A 67 8.52 18.20 4.51
CA SER A 67 7.64 19.18 5.17
C SER A 67 8.00 20.62 4.79
N ALA A 68 9.29 20.92 4.65
CA ALA A 68 9.80 22.24 4.27
C ALA A 68 9.45 22.66 2.82
N LYS A 69 8.98 21.72 1.98
CA LYS A 69 8.62 21.97 0.58
C LYS A 69 7.10 21.96 0.35
N LEU A 70 6.29 21.82 1.40
CA LEU A 70 4.84 21.82 1.27
C LEU A 70 4.34 23.22 0.92
N PRO A 71 3.52 23.37 -0.14
CA PRO A 71 2.92 24.65 -0.46
C PRO A 71 1.75 24.97 0.49
N LYS A 72 1.33 26.24 0.51
CA LYS A 72 0.19 26.68 1.34
C LYS A 72 -1.17 26.39 0.73
N SER A 73 -1.24 26.20 -0.59
CA SER A 73 -2.49 26.20 -1.36
C SER A 73 -2.82 24.87 -2.03
N GLY A 74 -2.19 23.77 -1.58
CA GLY A 74 -2.58 22.41 -1.97
C GLY A 74 -2.18 21.99 -3.39
N GLU A 75 -1.25 22.68 -4.04
CA GLU A 75 -0.87 22.38 -5.43
C GLU A 75 0.11 21.20 -5.57
N ALA A 76 0.69 20.71 -4.49
CA ALA A 76 1.67 19.63 -4.51
C ALA A 76 1.17 18.35 -3.85
N LEU A 77 1.59 17.21 -4.38
CA LEU A 77 1.37 15.90 -3.75
C LEU A 77 2.31 15.72 -2.57
N HIS A 78 1.77 15.52 -1.38
CA HIS A 78 2.56 15.29 -0.17
C HIS A 78 3.21 13.90 -0.18
N ASP A 79 2.50 12.93 -0.76
CA ASP A 79 2.89 11.52 -0.75
C ASP A 79 2.65 10.92 -2.14
N SER A 80 3.73 10.44 -2.74
CA SER A 80 3.79 9.81 -4.05
C SER A 80 4.17 8.34 -3.95
N HIS A 81 3.85 7.69 -2.83
CA HIS A 81 3.88 6.24 -2.73
C HIS A 81 2.78 5.64 -3.63
N ALA A 82 3.10 4.50 -4.23
CA ALA A 82 2.26 3.82 -5.20
C ALA A 82 0.82 3.63 -4.71
N GLU A 83 0.63 3.15 -3.47
CA GLU A 83 -0.68 2.86 -2.87
C GLU A 83 -1.51 4.15 -2.70
N VAL A 84 -0.85 5.24 -2.34
CA VAL A 84 -1.49 6.56 -2.17
C VAL A 84 -1.90 7.13 -3.53
N LEU A 85 -1.05 7.02 -4.54
CA LEU A 85 -1.36 7.48 -5.89
C LEU A 85 -2.49 6.65 -6.52
N ALA A 86 -2.45 5.33 -6.39
CA ALA A 86 -3.52 4.43 -6.85
C ALA A 86 -4.86 4.80 -6.19
N ARG A 87 -4.89 4.97 -4.86
CA ARG A 87 -6.10 5.41 -4.15
C ARG A 87 -6.62 6.77 -4.63
N ARG A 88 -5.74 7.76 -4.84
CA ARG A 88 -6.15 9.08 -5.38
C ARG A 88 -6.70 8.99 -6.80
N ALA A 89 -6.08 8.17 -7.65
CA ALA A 89 -6.52 7.92 -9.01
C ALA A 89 -7.87 7.18 -9.03
N ALA A 90 -8.09 6.21 -8.13
CA ALA A 90 -9.39 5.55 -7.96
C ALA A 90 -10.50 6.54 -7.57
N VAL A 91 -10.24 7.44 -6.61
CA VAL A 91 -11.20 8.49 -6.24
C VAL A 91 -11.55 9.38 -7.44
N ARG A 92 -10.55 9.78 -8.23
CA ARG A 92 -10.79 10.54 -9.47
C ARG A 92 -11.59 9.73 -10.50
N TRP A 93 -11.31 8.44 -10.64
CA TRP A 93 -12.08 7.55 -11.52
C TRP A 93 -13.55 7.48 -11.08
N VAL A 94 -13.82 7.36 -9.77
CA VAL A 94 -15.20 7.35 -9.23
C VAL A 94 -15.94 8.66 -9.51
N TYR A 95 -15.29 9.83 -9.35
CA TYR A 95 -15.90 11.10 -9.78
C TYR A 95 -16.28 11.08 -11.27
N GLY A 96 -15.46 10.45 -12.11
CA GLY A 96 -15.78 10.24 -13.52
C GLY A 96 -17.00 9.34 -13.72
N GLN A 97 -17.16 8.29 -12.92
CA GLN A 97 -18.32 7.41 -12.95
C GLN A 97 -19.61 8.09 -12.46
N LEU A 98 -19.52 9.03 -11.50
CA LEU A 98 -20.68 9.79 -11.03
C LEU A 98 -21.14 10.85 -12.04
N ALA A 99 -20.24 11.33 -12.90
CA ALA A 99 -20.54 12.36 -13.89
C ALA A 99 -21.10 11.79 -15.21
N ASN A 100 -21.05 10.47 -15.41
CA ASN A 100 -21.44 9.80 -16.67
C ASN A 100 -22.27 8.55 -16.36
N GLU A 101 -22.84 7.93 -17.39
CA GLU A 101 -23.41 6.58 -17.23
C GLU A 101 -22.30 5.58 -16.85
N SER A 102 -22.56 4.79 -15.82
CA SER A 102 -21.61 3.81 -15.29
C SER A 102 -22.27 2.45 -15.09
N GLU A 103 -21.61 1.39 -15.55
CA GLU A 103 -21.99 0.01 -15.22
C GLU A 103 -21.57 -0.40 -13.79
N TRP A 104 -20.66 0.36 -13.19
CA TRP A 104 -20.06 0.07 -11.89
C TRP A 104 -20.71 0.86 -10.76
N VAL A 105 -21.21 2.05 -11.05
CA VAL A 105 -21.85 2.95 -10.09
C VAL A 105 -23.28 3.21 -10.51
N VAL A 106 -24.25 2.76 -9.71
CA VAL A 106 -25.70 2.91 -9.95
C VAL A 106 -26.30 3.66 -8.76
N ASP A 107 -27.12 4.67 -9.03
CA ASP A 107 -27.75 5.51 -8.00
C ASP A 107 -26.76 6.06 -6.96
N GLN A 108 -25.60 6.53 -7.44
CA GLN A 108 -24.51 7.05 -6.61
C GLN A 108 -24.02 6.03 -5.57
N LYS A 109 -24.04 4.73 -5.89
CA LYS A 109 -23.46 3.67 -5.06
C LYS A 109 -22.73 2.67 -5.95
N LEU A 110 -21.74 2.00 -5.38
CA LEU A 110 -21.13 0.86 -6.07
C LEU A 110 -22.21 -0.20 -6.30
N ARG A 111 -22.30 -0.73 -7.52
CA ARG A 111 -23.29 -1.75 -7.89
C ARG A 111 -23.18 -2.97 -6.97
N GLU A 112 -24.32 -3.52 -6.57
CA GLU A 112 -24.36 -4.72 -5.73
C GLU A 112 -23.59 -5.88 -6.37
N GLY A 113 -22.82 -6.60 -5.55
CA GLY A 113 -21.96 -7.70 -6.01
C GLY A 113 -20.61 -7.27 -6.56
N VAL A 114 -20.33 -5.96 -6.64
CA VAL A 114 -19.01 -5.44 -7.01
C VAL A 114 -18.16 -5.20 -5.77
N GLU A 115 -16.92 -5.66 -5.83
CA GLU A 115 -15.93 -5.51 -4.78
C GLU A 115 -14.75 -4.67 -5.23
N VAL A 116 -14.08 -4.02 -4.28
CA VAL A 116 -12.90 -3.20 -4.55
C VAL A 116 -11.68 -3.84 -3.90
N TRP A 117 -10.71 -4.23 -4.71
CA TRP A 117 -9.47 -4.86 -4.27
C TRP A 117 -8.28 -3.94 -4.55
N MET A 118 -7.32 -3.88 -3.64
CA MET A 118 -6.05 -3.19 -3.86
C MET A 118 -4.94 -4.21 -4.10
N TYR A 119 -4.10 -4.00 -5.10
CA TYR A 119 -2.83 -4.68 -5.26
C TYR A 119 -1.68 -3.74 -4.91
N VAL A 120 -0.65 -4.25 -4.22
CA VAL A 120 0.62 -3.56 -4.00
C VAL A 120 1.76 -4.54 -4.24
N SER A 121 2.75 -4.17 -5.04
CA SER A 121 3.83 -5.06 -5.47
C SER A 121 4.82 -5.42 -4.37
N THR A 122 4.72 -4.80 -3.19
CA THR A 122 5.58 -5.06 -2.03
C THR A 122 4.82 -4.75 -0.74
N LEU A 123 5.36 -5.17 0.41
CA LEU A 123 4.75 -4.90 1.72
C LEU A 123 4.59 -3.38 1.97
N PRO A 124 3.40 -2.92 2.39
CA PRO A 124 3.19 -1.51 2.72
C PRO A 124 4.19 -1.04 3.77
N CYS A 125 4.83 0.11 3.52
CA CYS A 125 5.79 0.66 4.48
C CYS A 125 5.11 0.99 5.82
N GLY A 126 5.82 0.76 6.93
CA GLY A 126 5.31 0.95 8.28
C GLY A 126 5.28 -0.37 9.05
N ASP A 127 4.22 -0.55 9.85
CA ASP A 127 4.11 -1.70 10.76
C ASP A 127 4.02 -3.06 10.06
N ALA A 128 3.41 -3.12 8.87
CA ALA A 128 3.21 -4.36 8.13
C ALA A 128 4.51 -4.99 7.58
N SER A 129 5.57 -4.21 7.40
CA SER A 129 6.85 -4.70 6.85
C SER A 129 7.95 -4.91 7.89
N THR A 130 7.62 -4.81 9.17
CA THR A 130 8.61 -4.81 10.26
C THR A 130 9.46 -6.07 10.29
N SER A 131 8.86 -7.27 10.35
CA SER A 131 9.61 -8.53 10.38
C SER A 131 10.34 -8.80 9.08
N ALA A 132 9.72 -8.52 7.93
CA ALA A 132 10.37 -8.66 6.61
C ALA A 132 11.66 -7.84 6.51
N LEU A 133 11.65 -6.62 7.07
CA LEU A 133 12.84 -5.76 7.13
C LEU A 133 13.88 -6.26 8.13
N ALA A 134 13.47 -6.92 9.21
CA ALA A 134 14.38 -7.50 10.19
C ALA A 134 15.09 -8.74 9.63
N ILE A 135 14.37 -9.59 8.89
CA ILE A 135 14.92 -10.80 8.24
C ILE A 135 15.98 -10.43 7.19
N ASN A 136 15.70 -9.41 6.39
CA ASN A 136 16.61 -8.95 5.33
C ASN A 136 17.67 -7.93 5.81
N GLN A 137 17.79 -7.69 7.12
CA GLN A 137 18.78 -6.76 7.66
C GLN A 137 20.15 -7.47 7.83
N PRO A 138 21.27 -6.88 7.38
CA PRO A 138 22.59 -7.41 7.66
C PRO A 138 22.83 -7.55 9.17
N ALA A 139 23.48 -8.65 9.58
CA ALA A 139 23.69 -8.98 10.99
C ALA A 139 24.39 -7.86 11.80
N GLU A 140 25.31 -7.13 11.16
CA GLU A 140 26.03 -6.00 11.76
C GLU A 140 25.09 -4.82 12.10
N MET A 141 24.15 -4.50 11.21
CA MET A 141 23.11 -3.48 11.43
C MET A 141 22.12 -3.87 12.52
N ALA A 142 21.81 -5.17 12.64
CA ALA A 142 20.96 -5.69 13.71
C ALA A 142 21.66 -5.59 15.08
N ALA A 143 22.95 -5.92 15.15
CA ALA A 143 23.75 -5.83 16.37
C ALA A 143 23.88 -4.38 16.88
N LEU A 144 24.14 -3.41 16.00
CA LEU A 144 24.24 -1.99 16.37
C LEU A 144 22.96 -1.44 17.01
N LYS A 145 21.79 -1.87 16.53
CA LYS A 145 20.49 -1.45 17.11
C LYS A 145 20.18 -2.12 18.44
N ALA A 146 20.68 -3.33 18.68
CA ALA A 146 20.50 -4.03 19.96
C ALA A 146 21.28 -3.36 21.11
N ILE A 147 22.40 -2.68 20.79
CA ILE A 147 23.28 -2.03 21.76
C ILE A 147 22.67 -0.73 22.32
N SER A 148 21.81 -0.04 21.55
CA SER A 148 21.16 1.21 21.97
C SER A 148 19.65 1.15 21.72
N PRO A 149 18.87 0.48 22.60
CA PRO A 149 17.42 0.42 22.46
C PRO A 149 16.83 1.83 22.56
N MET A 150 16.17 2.27 21.49
CA MET A 150 15.44 3.52 21.47
C MET A 150 14.27 3.46 22.46
N PRO A 151 14.05 4.50 23.28
CA PRO A 151 12.89 4.53 24.19
C PRO A 151 11.59 4.40 23.38
N ARG A 152 10.61 3.72 23.98
CA ARG A 152 9.27 3.63 23.42
C ARG A 152 8.71 5.05 23.24
N PRO A 153 8.10 5.38 22.08
CA PRO A 153 7.48 6.68 21.88
C PRO A 153 6.45 6.96 22.98
N GLU A 154 6.28 8.22 23.37
CA GLU A 154 5.22 8.58 24.29
C GLU A 154 3.84 8.35 23.64
N LYS A 155 2.83 8.03 24.45
CA LYS A 155 1.46 7.84 23.94
C LYS A 155 0.99 9.16 23.29
N GLY A 156 0.47 9.07 22.07
CA GLY A 156 0.04 10.25 21.29
C GLY A 156 1.15 10.84 20.39
N THR A 157 2.36 10.29 20.41
CA THR A 157 3.43 10.66 19.48
C THR A 157 3.54 9.69 18.30
N THR A 158 4.26 10.12 17.25
CA THR A 158 4.56 9.30 16.07
C THR A 158 6.01 8.85 16.09
N ALA A 159 6.28 7.60 15.72
CA ALA A 159 7.64 7.13 15.43
C ALA A 159 8.04 7.53 14.00
N ARG A 160 9.33 7.83 13.77
CA ARG A 160 9.81 8.20 12.44
C ARG A 160 10.38 6.97 11.73
N GLY A 161 9.93 6.71 10.51
CA GLY A 161 10.53 5.73 9.63
C GLY A 161 10.67 4.34 10.27
N ARG A 162 11.92 3.88 10.41
CA ARG A 162 12.29 2.59 11.03
C ARG A 162 12.81 2.74 12.46
N ASP A 163 12.70 3.93 13.04
CA ASP A 163 13.10 4.17 14.41
C ASP A 163 12.18 3.38 15.34
N ASN A 164 12.80 2.66 16.27
CA ASN A 164 12.11 1.78 17.20
C ASN A 164 11.11 0.83 16.50
N TYR A 165 11.57 0.04 15.53
CA TYR A 165 10.69 -0.85 14.77
C TYR A 165 9.95 -1.89 15.64
N ASN A 166 10.45 -2.20 16.84
CA ASN A 166 9.79 -3.03 17.86
C ASN A 166 8.56 -2.36 18.51
N ALA A 167 8.36 -1.07 18.25
CA ALA A 167 7.25 -0.26 18.73
C ALA A 167 6.00 -0.55 17.87
N LEU A 168 5.47 -1.78 17.98
CA LEU A 168 4.35 -2.28 17.17
C LEU A 168 3.06 -1.50 17.44
N GLY A 169 2.26 -1.27 16.39
CA GLY A 169 0.97 -0.59 16.49
C GLY A 169 1.03 0.94 16.64
N TRP A 170 2.22 1.54 16.78
CA TRP A 170 2.36 3.00 16.76
C TRP A 170 2.22 3.58 15.35
N LEU A 171 1.68 4.80 15.28
CA LEU A 171 1.67 5.59 14.05
C LEU A 171 3.10 5.95 13.66
N ARG A 172 3.41 5.80 12.37
CA ARG A 172 4.72 6.06 11.81
C ARG A 172 4.68 7.14 10.74
N THR A 173 5.68 8.00 10.70
CA THR A 173 5.89 9.00 9.64
C THR A 173 6.98 8.57 8.67
N LYS A 174 6.93 9.11 7.45
CA LYS A 174 7.92 8.91 6.40
C LYS A 174 9.01 10.01 6.46
N PRO A 175 10.17 9.79 5.83
CA PRO A 175 10.63 8.57 5.16
C PRO A 175 11.21 7.56 6.16
N ALA A 176 11.50 6.34 5.68
CA ALA A 176 12.21 5.33 6.45
C ALA A 176 13.70 5.65 6.68
N ARG A 177 14.29 6.50 5.82
CA ARG A 177 15.69 6.92 5.84
C ARG A 177 15.90 8.01 6.91
N ALA A 178 16.88 7.81 7.80
CA ALA A 178 17.16 8.74 8.89
C ALA A 178 17.78 10.06 8.40
N ASP A 179 18.62 9.97 7.36
CA ASP A 179 19.32 11.04 6.65
C ASP A 179 18.42 11.91 5.76
N ALA A 180 17.29 11.37 5.28
CA ALA A 180 16.38 12.11 4.42
C ALA A 180 15.65 13.21 5.20
N PRO A 181 15.26 14.34 4.58
CA PRO A 181 14.46 15.36 5.25
C PRO A 181 13.13 14.80 5.80
N PRO A 182 12.67 15.26 6.99
CA PRO A 182 11.44 14.76 7.59
C PRO A 182 10.20 15.13 6.74
N THR A 183 9.19 14.27 6.80
CA THR A 183 7.85 14.54 6.26
C THR A 183 6.80 14.39 7.36
N ILE A 184 5.64 15.01 7.17
CA ILE A 184 4.44 14.78 8.00
C ILE A 184 3.57 13.62 7.47
N SER A 185 4.00 12.93 6.42
CA SER A 185 3.19 11.88 5.81
C SER A 185 3.27 10.58 6.62
N HIS A 186 2.12 10.02 6.98
CA HIS A 186 2.07 8.72 7.65
C HIS A 186 2.47 7.55 6.76
N SER A 187 2.83 6.43 7.40
CA SER A 187 3.19 5.17 6.74
C SER A 187 2.02 4.61 5.91
N CYS A 188 2.32 3.79 4.90
CA CYS A 188 1.26 3.18 4.09
C CYS A 188 0.43 2.18 4.90
N SER A 189 1.04 1.47 5.87
CA SER A 189 0.28 0.63 6.80
C SER A 189 -0.77 1.43 7.59
N ASP A 190 -0.41 2.63 8.09
CA ASP A 190 -1.33 3.53 8.81
C ASP A 190 -2.45 4.05 7.92
N LYS A 191 -2.12 4.39 6.68
CA LYS A 191 -3.12 4.87 5.72
C LYS A 191 -4.10 3.78 5.31
N ILE A 192 -3.62 2.57 5.02
CA ILE A 192 -4.48 1.45 4.65
C ILE A 192 -5.36 1.03 5.82
N ALA A 193 -4.82 0.99 7.05
CA ALA A 193 -5.61 0.74 8.25
C ALA A 193 -6.68 1.84 8.49
N LEU A 194 -6.37 3.10 8.19
CA LEU A 194 -7.37 4.16 8.23
C LEU A 194 -8.45 3.94 7.16
N TRP A 195 -8.08 3.58 5.93
CA TRP A 195 -9.03 3.34 4.85
C TRP A 195 -9.94 2.14 5.11
N SER A 196 -9.48 1.12 5.83
CA SER A 196 -10.35 0.00 6.26
C SER A 196 -11.33 0.38 7.37
N LEU A 197 -11.12 1.52 8.03
CA LEU A 197 -11.98 2.04 9.10
C LEU A 197 -13.01 3.05 8.60
N VAL A 198 -12.57 4.04 7.81
CA VAL A 198 -13.41 5.18 7.41
C VAL A 198 -13.75 5.21 5.92
N GLY A 199 -13.24 4.25 5.16
CA GLY A 199 -13.35 4.22 3.71
C GLY A 199 -12.17 4.92 3.01
N PHE A 200 -11.96 4.56 1.75
CA PHE A 200 -10.89 5.12 0.92
C PHE A 200 -11.34 6.32 0.09
N GLU A 201 -12.64 6.65 0.02
CA GLU A 201 -13.18 7.74 -0.79
C GLU A 201 -12.75 9.12 -0.26
N GLY A 202 -12.69 9.25 1.07
CA GLY A 202 -12.38 10.50 1.75
C GLY A 202 -13.56 11.47 1.78
N ALA A 203 -13.44 12.49 2.63
CA ALA A 203 -14.58 13.31 3.07
C ALA A 203 -15.42 13.95 1.95
N LEU A 204 -14.80 14.37 0.85
CA LEU A 204 -15.52 15.05 -0.25
C LEU A 204 -16.37 14.09 -1.08
N LEU A 205 -15.82 12.93 -1.46
CA LEU A 205 -16.55 11.94 -2.25
C LEU A 205 -17.61 11.23 -1.38
N TYR A 206 -17.34 11.07 -0.08
CA TYR A 206 -18.30 10.56 0.90
C TYR A 206 -19.64 11.33 0.87
N GLN A 207 -19.62 12.65 0.67
CA GLN A 207 -20.86 13.46 0.62
C GLN A 207 -21.78 13.07 -0.54
N LEU A 208 -21.26 12.44 -1.60
CA LEU A 208 -22.04 12.09 -2.79
C LEU A 208 -22.53 10.65 -2.75
N MET A 209 -21.71 9.70 -2.27
CA MET A 209 -22.02 8.27 -2.36
C MET A 209 -21.92 7.48 -1.05
N GLY A 210 -21.56 8.13 0.06
CA GLY A 210 -21.23 7.45 1.30
C GLY A 210 -19.87 6.72 1.22
N PRO A 211 -19.60 5.79 2.16
CA PRO A 211 -18.27 5.20 2.31
C PRO A 211 -17.98 4.11 1.28
N LEU A 212 -16.74 4.05 0.80
CA LEU A 212 -16.22 2.99 -0.05
C LEU A 212 -15.06 2.28 0.65
N PHE A 213 -15.16 0.96 0.78
CA PHE A 213 -14.14 0.14 1.45
C PHE A 213 -13.42 -0.76 0.46
N PHE A 214 -12.19 -1.14 0.79
CA PHE A 214 -11.49 -2.22 0.11
C PHE A 214 -11.93 -3.55 0.71
N SER A 215 -12.49 -4.44 -0.11
CA SER A 215 -12.79 -5.83 0.26
C SER A 215 -11.51 -6.60 0.59
N GLY A 216 -10.43 -6.33 -0.14
CA GLY A 216 -9.15 -6.97 0.13
C GLY A 216 -7.92 -6.25 -0.39
N LEU A 217 -6.77 -6.65 0.14
CA LEU A 217 -5.43 -6.20 -0.21
C LEU A 217 -4.59 -7.41 -0.64
N VAL A 218 -4.06 -7.37 -1.85
CA VAL A 218 -3.12 -8.36 -2.40
C VAL A 218 -1.72 -7.78 -2.40
N ILE A 219 -0.78 -8.49 -1.80
CA ILE A 219 0.61 -8.05 -1.61
C ILE A 219 1.57 -8.95 -2.40
N GLY A 220 2.42 -8.35 -3.24
CA GLY A 220 3.52 -9.01 -3.96
C GLY A 220 4.84 -9.03 -3.18
N ASP A 221 5.87 -9.66 -3.76
CA ASP A 221 7.22 -9.76 -3.17
C ASP A 221 7.25 -10.37 -1.75
N VAL A 222 6.36 -11.33 -1.48
CA VAL A 222 6.37 -12.12 -0.22
C VAL A 222 6.59 -13.60 -0.53
N LEU A 223 5.70 -14.20 -1.34
CA LEU A 223 5.85 -15.60 -1.73
C LEU A 223 7.11 -15.78 -2.59
N GLY A 224 7.92 -16.78 -2.25
CA GLY A 224 9.21 -17.04 -2.89
C GLY A 224 10.36 -16.10 -2.47
N GLN A 225 10.08 -15.07 -1.66
CA GLN A 225 11.09 -14.16 -1.10
C GLN A 225 11.47 -14.50 0.35
N PHE A 226 10.62 -15.28 1.04
CA PHE A 226 10.77 -15.66 2.43
C PHE A 226 10.56 -17.17 2.60
N SER A 227 11.13 -17.74 3.66
CA SER A 227 10.81 -19.12 4.08
C SER A 227 9.35 -19.25 4.51
N ASP A 228 8.76 -20.44 4.52
CA ASP A 228 7.35 -20.64 4.91
C ASP A 228 7.06 -20.07 6.32
N THR A 229 7.96 -20.30 7.28
CA THR A 229 7.84 -19.75 8.64
C THR A 229 7.89 -18.22 8.66
N ASP A 230 8.72 -17.62 7.80
CA ASP A 230 8.82 -16.16 7.70
C ASP A 230 7.61 -15.56 6.98
N VAL A 231 7.04 -16.25 5.98
CA VAL A 231 5.78 -15.87 5.33
C VAL A 231 4.65 -15.81 6.36
N ASP A 232 4.55 -16.80 7.24
CA ASP A 232 3.53 -16.79 8.31
C ASP A 232 3.75 -15.64 9.31
N ARG A 233 5.02 -15.34 9.65
CA ARG A 233 5.33 -14.16 10.47
C ARG A 233 4.92 -12.85 9.78
N VAL A 234 5.22 -12.71 8.48
CA VAL A 234 4.83 -11.54 7.68
C VAL A 234 3.31 -11.41 7.58
N ARG A 235 2.59 -12.54 7.44
CA ARG A 235 1.13 -12.57 7.48
C ARG A 235 0.59 -12.07 8.83
N GLY A 236 1.18 -12.51 9.93
CA GLY A 236 0.85 -12.02 11.28
C GLY A 236 1.08 -10.53 11.43
N ASP A 237 2.21 -10.01 10.93
CA ASP A 237 2.50 -8.57 10.92
C ASP A 237 1.46 -7.77 10.12
N CYS A 238 1.07 -8.25 8.93
CA CYS A 238 0.06 -7.59 8.12
C CYS A 238 -1.31 -7.57 8.81
N ARG A 239 -1.73 -8.70 9.40
CA ARG A 239 -3.00 -8.77 10.16
C ARG A 239 -2.99 -7.82 11.35
N ARG A 240 -1.92 -7.83 12.14
CA ARG A 240 -1.74 -6.90 13.27
C ARG A 240 -1.84 -5.44 12.81
N ALA A 241 -1.06 -5.10 11.77
CA ALA A 241 -0.89 -3.73 11.31
C ALA A 241 -2.12 -3.16 10.58
N LEU A 242 -2.90 -3.98 9.88
CA LEU A 242 -3.96 -3.47 9.00
C LEU A 242 -5.36 -3.68 9.56
N VAL A 243 -5.50 -4.60 10.52
CA VAL A 243 -6.80 -5.04 11.04
C VAL A 243 -6.83 -5.03 12.56
N GLU A 244 -6.00 -5.83 13.22
CA GLU A 244 -6.18 -6.15 14.65
C GLU A 244 -5.90 -4.94 15.55
N ARG A 245 -4.95 -4.06 15.18
CA ARG A 245 -4.66 -2.85 15.95
C ARG A 245 -5.81 -1.83 15.99
N LEU A 246 -6.81 -2.00 15.12
CA LEU A 246 -8.01 -1.15 15.07
C LEU A 246 -9.12 -1.69 15.98
N ARG A 247 -8.85 -2.76 16.75
CA ARG A 247 -9.83 -3.43 17.61
C ARG A 247 -9.56 -3.15 19.10
N PRO A 248 -10.62 -2.95 19.91
CA PRO A 248 -12.02 -2.81 19.51
C PRO A 248 -12.25 -1.56 18.65
N LEU A 249 -13.28 -1.60 17.80
CA LEU A 249 -13.64 -0.45 16.98
C LEU A 249 -14.05 0.74 17.86
N PRO A 250 -13.74 1.98 17.45
CA PRO A 250 -14.27 3.16 18.13
C PRO A 250 -15.80 3.19 18.11
N ASP A 251 -16.41 3.75 19.15
CA ASP A 251 -17.86 3.88 19.26
C ASP A 251 -18.47 4.58 18.03
N GLY A 252 -19.55 4.02 17.50
CA GLY A 252 -20.25 4.54 16.33
C GLY A 252 -19.59 4.23 14.97
N VAL A 253 -18.40 3.61 14.95
CA VAL A 253 -17.78 3.17 13.69
C VAL A 253 -18.30 1.79 13.30
N GLN A 254 -18.90 1.72 12.11
CA GLN A 254 -19.34 0.48 11.50
C GLN A 254 -18.55 0.23 10.20
N VAL A 255 -17.90 -0.93 10.13
CA VAL A 255 -17.23 -1.40 8.91
C VAL A 255 -18.04 -2.57 8.36
N PRO A 256 -18.34 -2.61 7.05
CA PRO A 256 -19.22 -3.63 6.47
C PRO A 256 -18.56 -5.02 6.46
N TYR A 257 -17.22 -5.07 6.44
CA TYR A 257 -16.43 -6.29 6.43
C TYR A 257 -15.01 -6.02 6.94
N GLU A 258 -14.31 -7.09 7.32
CA GLU A 258 -12.89 -7.05 7.63
C GLU A 258 -12.07 -7.02 6.33
N LEU A 259 -11.00 -6.21 6.29
CA LEU A 259 -10.08 -6.15 5.16
C LEU A 259 -9.40 -7.51 4.99
N GLN A 260 -9.62 -8.16 3.86
CA GLN A 260 -8.95 -9.41 3.52
C GLN A 260 -7.49 -9.14 3.10
N ILE A 261 -6.57 -10.05 3.43
CA ILE A 261 -5.15 -9.94 3.10
C ILE A 261 -4.70 -11.20 2.36
N GLY A 262 -4.36 -11.03 1.09
CA GLY A 262 -3.81 -12.06 0.20
C GLY A 262 -2.36 -11.77 -0.17
N PHE A 263 -1.63 -12.82 -0.52
CA PHE A 263 -0.30 -12.71 -1.13
C PHE A 263 -0.34 -13.35 -2.51
N THR A 264 0.36 -12.76 -3.47
CA THR A 264 0.43 -13.27 -4.85
C THR A 264 1.78 -13.91 -5.13
N SER A 265 1.77 -14.95 -5.96
CA SER A 265 2.96 -15.56 -6.55
C SER A 265 3.43 -14.84 -7.82
N VAL A 266 2.61 -13.93 -8.36
CA VAL A 266 2.87 -13.23 -9.62
C VAL A 266 3.90 -12.12 -9.40
N PRO A 267 5.09 -12.19 -10.02
CA PRO A 267 6.13 -11.19 -9.83
C PRO A 267 5.78 -9.90 -10.58
N PHE A 268 6.02 -8.76 -9.95
CA PHE A 268 5.99 -7.48 -10.64
C PHE A 268 7.32 -7.26 -11.40
N PRO A 269 7.33 -7.10 -12.74
CA PRO A 269 8.57 -7.12 -13.53
C PRO A 269 9.60 -6.03 -13.19
N HIS A 270 9.18 -4.92 -12.58
CA HIS A 270 10.06 -3.81 -12.19
C HIS A 270 10.19 -3.65 -10.67
N ALA A 271 9.91 -4.72 -9.93
CA ALA A 271 10.16 -4.76 -8.50
C ALA A 271 11.66 -4.84 -8.21
N ARG A 272 12.03 -4.48 -6.97
CA ARG A 272 13.44 -4.56 -6.52
C ARG A 272 13.96 -6.00 -6.55
N SER A 273 13.12 -6.97 -6.20
CA SER A 273 13.42 -8.41 -6.22
C SER A 273 13.81 -8.94 -7.61
N GLN A 274 13.43 -8.23 -8.67
CA GLN A 274 13.69 -8.62 -10.06
C GLN A 274 15.00 -8.05 -10.61
N ILE A 275 15.72 -7.23 -9.84
CA ILE A 275 17.00 -6.66 -10.26
C ILE A 275 18.14 -7.46 -9.62
N PRO A 276 19.06 -8.04 -10.39
CA PRO A 276 20.23 -8.73 -9.84
C PRO A 276 21.04 -7.80 -8.94
N GLU A 277 21.51 -8.29 -7.79
CA GLU A 277 22.20 -7.48 -6.78
C GLU A 277 23.39 -6.66 -7.33
N SER A 278 24.11 -7.20 -8.33
CA SER A 278 25.21 -6.51 -9.02
C SER A 278 24.80 -5.26 -9.82
N ASN A 279 23.50 -5.10 -10.08
CA ASN A 279 22.91 -4.00 -10.85
C ASN A 279 21.92 -3.15 -10.04
N VAL A 280 21.80 -3.41 -8.74
CA VAL A 280 21.04 -2.55 -7.83
C VAL A 280 21.95 -1.40 -7.45
N ALA A 281 21.58 -0.17 -7.84
CA ALA A 281 22.16 1.00 -7.19
C ALA A 281 21.91 0.83 -5.68
N SER A 282 22.96 0.85 -4.85
CA SER A 282 22.78 1.45 -3.52
C SER A 282 22.09 2.79 -3.80
N ASP A 283 20.92 3.02 -3.20
CA ASP A 283 20.21 4.28 -3.39
C ASP A 283 21.26 5.38 -3.30
N PRO A 284 21.47 6.20 -4.36
CA PRO A 284 22.35 7.33 -4.21
C PRO A 284 21.75 8.17 -3.08
N GLU A 285 22.62 8.54 -2.16
CA GLU A 285 22.48 9.63 -1.19
C GLU A 285 21.31 10.58 -1.53
#